data_AF-A0AAW0A1B2-F1
#
_entry.id   AF-A0AAW0A1B2-F1
#
_cell.length_a   1.000
_cell.length_b   1.000
_cell.length_c   1.000
_cell.angle_alpha   90.00
_cell.angle_beta   90.00
_cell.angle_gamma   90.00
#
_symmetry.space_group_name_H-M   'P 1'
#
loop_
_entity.id
_entity.type
_entity.pdbx_description
1 polymer ?
#
loop_
_entity_poly.entity_id
_entity_poly.type
_entity_poly.pdbx_seq_one_letter_code
_entity_poly.pdbx_strand_id
1 'polypeptide(L)'
;CLICNKSVPGPERQSYMGKDIYLKREGIRENNLLLQVGAEYPCGFCGRCTATSGCTISIAGGKAVSSCAEAYAFRICDAAKSSTSKPCTNVPIRCTLCNETHWKYNFPRHLEEKHP
;
A
#
# COMPACT_ATOMS: atom_id res chain seq x y z
N CYS A 1 -13.01 0.36 2.90
CA CYS A 1 -11.84 1.24 2.75
C CYS A 1 -11.87 2.24 3.89
N LEU A 2 -10.84 2.28 4.74
CA LEU A 2 -10.82 3.22 5.86
C LEU A 2 -10.71 4.69 5.40
N ILE A 3 -10.11 4.95 4.24
CA ILE A 3 -9.94 6.31 3.72
C ILE A 3 -11.29 6.96 3.36
N CYS A 4 -12.18 6.24 2.67
CA CYS A 4 -13.42 6.78 2.09
C CYS A 4 -14.70 6.04 2.50
N ASN A 5 -14.62 5.13 3.48
CA ASN A 5 -15.70 4.27 3.99
C ASN A 5 -16.39 3.33 3.00
N LYS A 6 -15.95 3.27 1.74
CA LYS A 6 -16.58 2.36 0.76
C LYS A 6 -16.30 0.90 1.09
N SER A 7 -17.33 0.05 1.00
CA SER A 7 -17.16 -1.40 1.03
C SER A 7 -16.50 -1.86 -0.28
N VAL A 8 -15.41 -2.61 -0.20
CA VAL A 8 -14.64 -3.06 -1.36
C VAL A 8 -14.39 -4.57 -1.23
N PRO A 9 -14.72 -5.39 -2.25
CA PRO A 9 -14.46 -6.82 -2.23
C PRO A 9 -12.97 -7.13 -2.01
N GLY A 10 -12.68 -8.19 -1.24
CA GLY A 10 -11.31 -8.58 -0.87
C GLY A 10 -10.28 -8.54 -2.01
N PRO A 11 -10.55 -9.15 -3.19
CA PRO A 11 -9.62 -9.18 -4.32
C PRO A 11 -9.32 -7.82 -4.97
N GLU A 12 -10.08 -6.77 -4.64
CA GLU A 12 -9.96 -5.43 -5.20
C GLU A 12 -9.40 -4.42 -4.20
N ARG A 13 -9.38 -4.77 -2.90
CA ARG A 13 -8.99 -3.85 -1.81
C ARG A 13 -7.62 -3.21 -2.03
N GLN A 14 -6.61 -3.96 -2.48
CA GLN A 14 -5.24 -3.47 -2.68
C GLN A 14 -5.20 -2.45 -3.83
N SER A 15 -5.84 -2.75 -4.96
CA SER A 15 -5.86 -1.84 -6.10
C SER A 15 -6.64 -0.57 -5.76
N TYR A 16 -7.75 -0.72 -5.02
CA TYR A 16 -8.55 0.40 -4.54
C TYR A 16 -7.77 1.30 -3.58
N MET A 17 -7.14 0.71 -2.55
CA MET A 17 -6.32 1.44 -1.58
C MET A 17 -5.12 2.12 -2.25
N GLY A 18 -4.46 1.45 -3.19
CA GLY A 18 -3.36 2.04 -3.97
C GLY A 18 -3.79 3.27 -4.77
N LYS A 19 -5.00 3.23 -5.37
CA LYS A 19 -5.59 4.38 -6.04
C LYS A 19 -5.86 5.54 -5.08
N ASP A 20 -6.50 5.29 -3.94
CA ASP A 20 -6.79 6.33 -2.95
C ASP A 20 -5.50 7.00 -2.43
N ILE A 21 -4.46 6.20 -2.16
CA ILE A 21 -3.14 6.70 -1.75
C ILE A 21 -2.51 7.56 -2.86
N TYR A 22 -2.55 7.10 -4.11
CA TYR A 22 -2.01 7.84 -5.26
C TYR A 22 -2.71 9.18 -5.44
N LEU A 23 -4.05 9.18 -5.55
CA LEU A 23 -4.83 10.41 -5.74
C LEU A 23 -4.56 11.43 -4.63
N LYS A 24 -4.42 10.95 -3.39
CA LYS A 24 -4.09 11.83 -2.27
C LYS A 24 -2.68 12.41 -2.35
N ARG A 25 -1.69 11.64 -2.79
CA ARG A 25 -0.31 12.12 -3.00
C ARG A 25 -0.24 13.19 -4.10
N GLU A 26 -1.03 13.03 -5.15
CA GLU A 26 -1.16 14.02 -6.23
C GLU A 26 -1.99 15.25 -5.83
N GLY A 27 -2.42 15.36 -4.56
CA GLY A 27 -3.23 16.48 -4.09
C GLY A 27 -4.66 16.53 -4.67
N ILE A 28 -5.08 15.47 -5.37
CA ILE A 28 -6.41 15.37 -5.95
C ILE A 28 -7.40 15.14 -4.80
N ARG A 29 -8.23 16.14 -4.53
CA ARG A 29 -9.26 16.09 -3.48
C ARG A 29 -10.47 15.32 -3.99
N GLU A 30 -10.70 14.11 -3.49
CA GLU A 30 -12.02 13.50 -3.55
C GLU A 30 -12.86 14.03 -2.37
N ASN A 31 -14.09 14.48 -2.63
CA ASN A 31 -14.96 15.18 -1.67
C ASN A 31 -15.43 14.32 -0.47
N ASN A 32 -15.00 13.06 -0.33
CA ASN A 32 -15.54 12.09 0.63
C ASN A 32 -14.48 11.30 1.43
N LEU A 33 -13.29 11.87 1.65
CA LEU A 33 -12.23 11.19 2.43
C LEU A 33 -12.46 11.42 3.93
N LEU A 34 -12.75 10.35 4.68
CA LEU A 34 -12.92 10.35 6.14
C LEU A 34 -11.59 10.33 6.91
N LEU A 35 -10.55 9.73 6.31
CA LEU A 35 -9.23 9.62 6.94
C LEU A 35 -8.13 10.19 6.04
N GLN A 36 -7.15 10.82 6.68
CA GLN A 36 -5.96 11.32 6.02
C GLN A 36 -4.98 10.18 5.74
N VAL A 37 -4.56 10.03 4.48
CA VAL A 37 -3.46 9.14 4.10
C VAL A 37 -2.18 9.62 4.76
N GLY A 38 -1.41 8.68 5.31
CA GLY A 38 -0.10 8.98 5.90
C GLY A 38 0.82 9.66 4.90
N ALA A 39 1.39 10.80 5.29
CA ALA A 39 2.35 11.54 4.46
C ALA A 39 3.67 10.77 4.26
N GLU A 40 4.00 9.93 5.25
CA GLU A 40 5.20 9.10 5.28
C GLU A 40 4.82 7.64 5.30
N TYR A 41 5.42 6.89 4.37
CA TYR A 41 5.25 5.44 4.24
C TYR A 41 3.81 4.94 4.50
N PRO A 42 2.79 5.42 3.75
CA PRO A 42 1.43 4.95 3.94
C PRO A 42 1.33 3.43 3.75
N CYS A 43 0.55 2.78 4.62
CA CYS A 43 0.28 1.35 4.58
C CYS A 43 -0.72 1.01 3.46
N GLY A 44 -0.41 0.02 2.62
CA GLY A 44 -1.26 -0.40 1.50
C GLY A 44 -2.53 -1.15 1.90
N PHE A 45 -2.81 -1.33 3.20
CA PHE A 45 -4.06 -1.92 3.71
C PHE A 45 -5.01 -0.90 4.32
N CYS A 46 -4.48 0.10 5.04
CA CYS A 46 -5.29 1.08 5.79
C CYS A 46 -5.02 2.54 5.40
N GLY A 47 -3.99 2.82 4.61
CA GLY A 47 -3.58 4.16 4.20
C GLY A 47 -2.86 4.99 5.27
N ARG A 48 -2.82 4.54 6.53
CA ARG A 48 -2.15 5.28 7.62
C ARG A 48 -0.63 5.20 7.53
N CYS A 49 0.06 6.18 8.12
CA CYS A 49 1.53 6.20 8.21
C CYS A 49 2.02 4.98 9.02
N THR A 50 2.99 4.23 8.49
CA THR A 50 3.53 3.04 9.19
C THR A 50 4.17 3.39 10.52
N ALA A 51 4.85 4.54 10.63
CA ALA A 51 5.50 4.99 11.87
C ALA A 51 4.52 5.24 13.02
N THR A 52 3.34 5.81 12.74
CA THR A 52 2.34 6.12 13.79
C THR A 52 1.31 5.02 14.00
N SER A 53 1.11 4.14 13.01
CA SER A 53 0.12 3.06 13.09
C SER A 53 0.70 1.71 13.52
N GLY A 54 2.03 1.57 13.59
CA GLY A 54 2.69 0.28 13.86
C GLY A 54 2.49 -0.76 12.74
N CYS A 55 2.02 -0.35 11.57
CA CYS A 55 1.84 -1.25 10.43
C CYS A 55 3.20 -1.69 9.90
N THR A 56 3.46 -2.99 9.90
CA THR A 56 4.63 -3.60 9.25
C THR A 56 4.20 -4.35 8.00
N ILE A 57 5.14 -4.58 7.08
CA ILE A 57 4.90 -5.35 5.85
C ILE A 57 6.08 -6.26 5.59
N SER A 58 5.80 -7.49 5.19
CA SER A 58 6.79 -8.51 4.83
C SER A 58 6.25 -9.42 3.72
N ILE A 59 7.15 -10.21 3.13
CA ILE A 59 6.83 -11.19 2.09
C ILE A 59 7.13 -12.58 2.64
N ALA A 60 6.11 -13.44 2.71
CA ALA A 60 6.25 -14.83 3.13
C ALA A 60 5.50 -15.76 2.16
N GLY A 61 6.18 -16.77 1.61
CA GLY A 61 5.57 -17.72 0.67
C GLY A 61 4.91 -17.07 -0.56
N GLY A 62 5.48 -15.97 -1.07
CA GLY A 62 4.93 -15.20 -2.19
C GLY A 62 3.66 -14.39 -1.87
N LYS A 63 3.31 -14.25 -0.58
CA LYS A 63 2.16 -13.47 -0.10
C LYS A 63 2.62 -12.25 0.68
N ALA A 64 1.78 -11.21 0.66
CA ALA A 64 1.92 -10.06 1.55
C ALA A 64 1.47 -10.44 2.97
N VAL A 65 2.31 -10.17 3.97
CA VAL A 65 2.02 -10.40 5.40
C VAL A 65 2.25 -9.10 6.16
N SER A 66 1.30 -8.69 7.00
CA SER A 66 1.32 -7.40 7.69
C SER A 66 0.71 -7.49 9.09
N SER A 67 1.20 -6.64 10.00
CA SER A 67 0.59 -6.43 11.33
C SER A 67 -0.65 -5.54 11.30
N CYS A 68 -1.01 -4.97 10.14
CA CYS A 68 -2.16 -4.08 10.03
C CYS A 68 -3.47 -4.82 10.35
N ALA A 69 -4.35 -4.22 11.16
CA ALA A 69 -5.67 -4.79 11.45
C ALA A 69 -6.55 -4.98 10.20
N GLU A 70 -6.30 -4.20 9.15
CA GLU A 70 -6.98 -4.29 7.85
C GLU A 70 -6.27 -5.24 6.87
N ALA A 71 -5.23 -5.93 7.31
CA ALA A 71 -4.48 -6.84 6.47
C ALA A 71 -5.35 -8.00 5.99
N TYR A 72 -5.16 -8.36 4.73
CA TYR A 72 -5.71 -9.57 4.15
C TYR A 72 -4.65 -10.22 3.27
N ALA A 73 -4.68 -11.54 3.20
CA ALA A 73 -3.69 -12.27 2.42
C ALA A 73 -4.00 -12.15 0.91
N PHE A 74 -2.99 -11.78 0.12
CA PHE A 74 -3.02 -11.88 -1.33
C PHE A 74 -1.68 -12.38 -1.88
N ARG A 75 -1.72 -13.05 -3.03
CA ARG A 75 -0.51 -13.46 -3.74
C ARG A 75 0.08 -12.28 -4.50
N ILE A 76 1.38 -12.03 -4.29
CA ILE A 76 2.09 -10.92 -4.92
C ILE A 76 2.13 -11.11 -6.44
N CYS A 77 2.34 -12.33 -6.93
CA CYS A 77 2.39 -12.61 -8.36
C CYS A 77 1.09 -12.27 -9.10
N ASP A 78 -0.05 -12.34 -8.42
CA ASP A 78 -1.35 -12.04 -9.02
C ASP A 78 -1.66 -10.55 -8.92
N ALA A 79 -1.36 -9.92 -7.78
CA ALA A 79 -1.54 -8.48 -7.59
C ALA A 79 -0.54 -7.63 -8.40
N ALA A 80 0.59 -8.20 -8.82
CA ALA A 80 1.57 -7.54 -9.67
C ALA A 80 1.16 -7.47 -11.16
N LYS A 81 0.15 -8.24 -11.59
CA LYS A 81 -0.35 -8.23 -12.97
C LYS A 81 -1.32 -7.06 -13.15
N SER A 82 -1.02 -6.17 -14.09
CA SER A 82 -1.96 -5.11 -14.48
C SER A 82 -3.07 -5.67 -15.36
N SER A 83 -4.29 -5.15 -15.17
CA SER A 83 -5.41 -5.33 -16.09
C SER A 83 -6.21 -4.04 -16.21
N THR A 84 -7.15 -3.98 -17.15
CA THR A 84 -8.09 -2.85 -17.26
C THR A 84 -8.90 -2.63 -15.99
N SER A 85 -9.28 -3.71 -15.30
CA SER A 85 -9.99 -3.66 -14.01
C SER A 85 -9.08 -3.47 -12.79
N LYS A 86 -7.78 -3.76 -12.91
CA LYS A 86 -6.78 -3.64 -11.84
C LYS A 86 -5.53 -2.93 -12.36
N PRO A 87 -5.59 -1.60 -12.58
CA PRO A 87 -4.46 -0.86 -13.11
C PRO A 87 -3.32 -0.71 -12.08
N CYS A 88 -3.61 -0.84 -10.78
CA CYS A 88 -2.65 -0.64 -9.72
C CYS A 88 -1.91 -1.94 -9.36
N THR A 89 -0.65 -2.05 -9.78
CA THR A 89 0.25 -3.18 -9.47
C THR A 89 1.01 -3.00 -8.15
N ASN A 90 0.45 -2.23 -7.22
CA ASN A 90 1.14 -1.89 -5.98
C ASN A 90 1.23 -3.08 -5.02
N VAL A 91 2.37 -3.74 -5.00
CA VAL A 91 2.68 -4.87 -4.14
C VAL A 91 3.85 -4.52 -3.22
N PRO A 92 4.03 -5.21 -2.08
CA PRO A 92 5.27 -5.12 -1.34
C PRO A 92 6.43 -5.67 -2.18
N ILE A 93 7.57 -4.99 -2.13
CA ILE A 93 8.83 -5.39 -2.74
C ILE A 93 9.94 -5.36 -1.69
N ARG A 94 10.94 -6.23 -1.87
CA ARG A 94 12.09 -6.31 -0.98
C ARG A 94 13.24 -5.46 -1.54
N CYS A 95 13.84 -4.64 -0.69
CA CYS A 95 15.08 -3.94 -1.00
C CYS A 95 16.23 -4.93 -1.08
N THR A 96 17.00 -4.90 -2.18
CA THR A 96 18.16 -5.77 -2.37
C THR A 96 19.39 -5.28 -1.60
N LEU A 97 19.40 -4.03 -1.12
CA LEU A 97 20.51 -3.42 -0.40
C LEU A 97 20.44 -3.67 1.11
N CYS A 98 19.23 -3.68 1.70
CA CYS A 98 19.04 -3.82 3.16
C CYS A 98 18.03 -4.90 3.58
N ASN A 99 17.45 -5.65 2.63
CA ASN A 99 16.43 -6.69 2.86
C ASN A 99 15.10 -6.21 3.50
N GLU A 100 14.92 -4.91 3.74
CA GLU A 100 13.64 -4.36 4.17
C GLU A 100 12.55 -4.54 3.11
N THR A 101 11.30 -4.67 3.55
CA THR A 101 10.16 -4.79 2.65
C THR A 101 9.33 -3.51 2.71
N HIS A 102 9.01 -2.96 1.54
CA HIS A 102 8.26 -1.72 1.39
C HIS A 102 7.18 -1.88 0.34
N TRP A 103 6.06 -1.16 0.47
CA TRP A 103 5.12 -1.01 -0.64
C TRP A 103 5.83 -0.40 -1.84
N LYS A 104 5.54 -0.87 -3.06
CA LYS A 104 6.21 -0.39 -4.29
C LYS A 104 6.20 1.14 -4.42
N TYR A 105 5.09 1.80 -4.07
CA TYR A 105 5.01 3.28 -4.10
C TYR A 105 5.85 3.98 -3.00
N ASN A 106 6.30 3.29 -1.95
CA ASN A 106 7.17 3.83 -0.90
C ASN A 106 8.65 3.64 -1.23
N PHE A 107 8.96 2.75 -2.18
CA PHE A 107 10.32 2.33 -2.45
C PHE A 107 11.26 3.45 -2.95
N PRO A 108 10.83 4.39 -3.83
CA PRO A 108 11.70 5.50 -4.24
C PRO A 108 12.18 6.33 -3.04
N ARG A 109 11.28 6.69 -2.13
CA ARG A 109 11.62 7.41 -0.89
C ARG A 109 12.60 6.62 -0.02
N HIS A 110 12.38 5.31 0.12
CA HIS A 110 13.31 4.45 0.87
C HIS A 110 14.73 4.50 0.29
N LEU A 111 14.87 4.45 -1.03
CA LEU A 111 16.17 4.57 -1.68
C LEU A 111 16.80 5.94 -1.38
N GLU A 112 16.07 7.03 -1.54
CA GLU A 112 16.56 8.39 -1.27
C GLU A 112 17.01 8.59 0.19
N GLU A 113 16.28 8.04 1.16
CA GLU A 113 16.54 8.25 2.59
C GLU A 113 17.61 7.31 3.17
N LYS A 114 17.73 6.08 2.65
CA LYS A 114 18.59 5.03 3.23
C LYS A 114 19.76 4.63 2.35
N HIS A 115 19.69 4.91 1.05
CA HIS A 115 20.66 4.50 0.05
C HIS A 115 20.95 5.64 -0.96
N PRO A 116 21.37 6.84 -0.49
CA PRO A 116 21.66 7.98 -1.36
C PRO A 116 22.90 7.81 -2.23
#